data_AF-M1D4J0-F1
#
_entry.id   AF-M1D4J0-F1
#
_cell.length_a   1.000
_cell.length_b   1.000
_cell.length_c   1.000
_cell.angle_alpha   90.00
_cell.angle_beta   90.00
_cell.angle_gamma   90.00
#
_symmetry.space_group_name_H-M   'P 1'
#
loop_
_entity.id
_entity.type
_entity.pdbx_description
1 polymer ?
#
loop_
_entity_poly.entity_id
_entity_poly.type
_entity_poly.pdbx_seq_one_letter_code
_entity_poly.pdbx_strand_id
1 'polypeptide(L)'
;MYVEKLELTMIELASMYGVKAQAGQKCETGVWVEGRKIGAIGVRISPGITSHGLAFNMDPDLNYFKHIVPCGISDKGVMSLKNETDVELHAEDVIQE
;
A
#
# COMPACT_ATOMS: atom_id res chain seq x y z
N MET A 1 -15.94 4.09 6.01
CA MET A 1 -15.45 3.42 7.24
C MET A 1 -13.94 3.70 7.40
N TYR A 2 -13.30 3.47 8.57
CA TYR A 2 -11.90 3.87 8.81
C TYR A 2 -10.88 3.26 7.82
N VAL A 3 -10.94 1.95 7.59
CA VAL A 3 -10.04 1.24 6.66
C VAL A 3 -10.20 1.74 5.23
N GLU A 4 -11.44 1.91 4.76
CA GLU A 4 -11.73 2.45 3.41
C GLU A 4 -11.10 3.84 3.20
N LYS A 5 -11.07 4.68 4.24
CA LYS A 5 -10.39 5.99 4.14
C LYS A 5 -8.88 5.85 3.98
N LEU A 6 -8.25 4.89 4.69
CA LEU A 6 -6.83 4.60 4.51
C LEU A 6 -6.52 4.08 3.10
N GLU A 7 -7.39 3.23 2.55
CA GLU A 7 -7.28 2.76 1.16
C GLU A 7 -7.39 3.92 0.17
N LEU A 8 -8.40 4.78 0.33
CA LEU A 8 -8.59 5.97 -0.51
C LEU A 8 -7.37 6.89 -0.48
N THR A 9 -6.81 7.19 0.69
CA THR A 9 -5.61 8.03 0.81
C THR A 9 -4.41 7.46 0.04
N MET A 10 -4.19 6.15 0.11
CA MET A 10 -3.12 5.50 -0.68
C MET A 10 -3.41 5.50 -2.19
N ILE A 11 -4.68 5.38 -2.60
CA ILE A 11 -5.08 5.46 -4.02
C ILE A 11 -4.88 6.88 -4.55
N GLU A 12 -5.27 7.90 -3.78
CA GLU A 12 -5.05 9.30 -4.10
C GLU A 12 -3.55 9.61 -4.22
N LEU A 13 -2.74 9.12 -3.28
CA LEU A 13 -1.28 9.20 -3.35
C LEU A 13 -0.74 8.59 -4.64
N ALA A 14 -1.10 7.35 -4.96
CA ALA A 14 -0.68 6.69 -6.19
C ALA A 14 -1.10 7.49 -7.45
N SER A 15 -2.31 8.07 -7.44
CA SER A 15 -2.83 8.87 -8.54
C SER A 15 -2.06 10.17 -8.75
N MET A 16 -1.51 10.80 -7.70
CA MET A 16 -0.66 11.99 -7.84
C MET A 16 0.61 11.70 -8.65
N TYR A 17 1.08 10.45 -8.63
CA TYR A 17 2.22 9.97 -9.41
C TYR A 17 1.83 9.25 -10.70
N GLY A 18 0.56 9.36 -11.13
CA GLY A 18 0.07 8.77 -12.37
C GLY A 18 -0.19 7.25 -12.31
N VAL A 19 -0.12 6.63 -11.13
CA VAL A 19 -0.36 5.20 -10.95
C VAL A 19 -1.83 4.93 -10.64
N LYS A 20 -2.45 4.09 -11.48
CA LYS A 20 -3.86 3.70 -11.32
C LYS A 20 -4.00 2.56 -10.33
N ALA A 21 -4.17 2.90 -9.06
CA ALA A 21 -4.41 1.94 -7.99
C ALA A 21 -5.90 1.78 -7.66
N GLN A 22 -6.25 0.66 -7.01
CA GLN A 22 -7.60 0.38 -6.52
C GLN A 22 -7.58 -0.33 -5.17
N ALA A 23 -8.70 -0.28 -4.45
CA ALA A 23 -8.90 -1.12 -3.28
C ALA A 23 -8.93 -2.60 -3.66
N GLY A 24 -8.53 -3.46 -2.72
CA GLY A 24 -8.55 -4.90 -2.91
C GLY A 24 -9.97 -5.47 -2.98
N GLN A 25 -10.07 -6.69 -3.49
CA GLN A 25 -11.32 -7.43 -3.48
C GLN A 25 -11.60 -8.02 -2.08
N LYS A 26 -12.65 -8.83 -1.98
CA LYS A 26 -12.99 -9.53 -0.73
C LYS A 26 -11.78 -10.35 -0.24
N CYS A 27 -11.44 -10.18 1.04
CA CYS A 27 -10.27 -10.80 1.69
C CYS A 27 -8.89 -10.30 1.21
N GLU A 28 -8.84 -9.19 0.47
CA GLU A 28 -7.60 -8.64 -0.08
C GLU A 28 -7.32 -7.22 0.41
N THR A 29 -7.57 -6.94 1.70
CA THR A 29 -7.43 -5.60 2.26
C THR A 29 -6.08 -4.93 1.90
N GLY A 30 -6.15 -3.64 1.55
CA GLY A 30 -5.05 -2.86 1.04
C GLY A 30 -5.28 -2.33 -0.37
N VAL A 31 -4.22 -1.80 -0.97
CA VAL A 31 -4.26 -1.13 -2.28
C VAL A 31 -3.41 -1.88 -3.27
N TRP A 32 -3.92 -1.97 -4.50
CA TRP A 32 -3.43 -2.86 -5.55
C TRP A 32 -3.36 -2.15 -6.89
N VAL A 33 -2.38 -2.53 -7.72
CA VAL A 33 -2.25 -2.15 -9.13
C VAL A 33 -2.09 -3.44 -9.92
N GLU A 34 -2.95 -3.66 -10.90
CA GLU A 34 -2.90 -4.85 -11.78
C GLU A 34 -2.74 -6.19 -11.03
N GLY A 35 -3.42 -6.32 -9.88
CA GLY A 35 -3.38 -7.54 -9.06
C GLY A 35 -2.12 -7.72 -8.19
N ARG A 36 -1.21 -6.74 -8.16
CA ARG A 36 -0.05 -6.69 -7.26
C ARG A 36 -0.28 -5.69 -6.13
N LYS A 37 0.11 -6.01 -4.90
CA LYS A 37 -0.12 -5.16 -3.72
C LYS A 37 0.93 -4.05 -3.63
N ILE A 38 0.48 -2.79 -3.64
CA ILE A 38 1.32 -1.60 -3.41
C ILE A 38 1.18 -1.08 -1.98
N GLY A 39 0.05 -1.32 -1.32
CA GLY A 39 -0.22 -0.86 0.04
C GLY A 39 -0.86 -1.93 0.92
N ALA A 40 -0.31 -2.15 2.12
CA ALA A 40 -0.86 -3.04 3.13
C ALA A 40 -1.55 -2.25 4.24
N ILE A 41 -2.61 -2.81 4.83
CA ILE A 41 -3.29 -2.24 5.99
C ILE A 41 -3.39 -3.31 7.07
N GLY A 42 -2.97 -2.95 8.27
CA GLY A 42 -3.16 -3.75 9.47
C GLY A 42 -3.44 -2.77 10.60
N VAL A 43 -4.67 -2.77 11.11
CA VAL A 43 -5.11 -1.82 12.14
C VAL A 43 -5.71 -2.58 13.31
N ARG A 44 -5.50 -2.07 14.51
CA ARG A 44 -6.18 -2.52 15.72
C ARG A 44 -6.94 -1.34 16.31
N ILE A 45 -8.21 -1.57 16.64
CA ILE A 45 -9.05 -0.59 17.33
C ILE A 45 -9.31 -1.11 18.74
N SER A 46 -8.92 -0.33 19.74
CA SER A 46 -9.13 -0.67 21.15
C SER A 46 -9.43 0.60 21.94
N PRO A 47 -10.31 0.49 22.94
CA PRO A 47 -11.56 1.27 23.06
C PRO A 47 -11.62 2.57 22.21
N GLY A 48 -11.90 2.44 20.91
CA GLY A 48 -12.08 3.58 20.00
C GLY A 48 -10.80 4.27 19.51
N ILE A 49 -9.63 3.84 19.99
CA ILE A 49 -8.32 4.37 19.59
C ILE A 49 -7.67 3.39 18.62
N THR A 50 -7.13 3.91 17.51
CA THR A 50 -6.46 3.12 16.48
C THR A 50 -4.97 2.97 16.78
N SER A 51 -4.40 1.82 16.40
CA SER A 51 -2.97 1.52 16.46
C SER A 51 -2.56 0.69 15.25
N HIS A 52 -1.24 0.61 14.98
CA HIS A 52 -0.66 0.17 13.70
C HIS A 52 -0.99 1.16 12.58
N GLY A 53 -1.54 0.72 11.44
CA GLY A 53 -1.87 1.63 10.34
C GLY A 53 -1.78 0.97 8.98
N LEU A 54 -1.08 1.65 8.08
CA LEU A 54 -0.81 1.21 6.72
C LEU A 54 0.69 1.22 6.43
N ALA A 55 1.08 0.50 5.39
CA ALA A 55 2.42 0.56 4.81
C ALA A 55 2.26 0.66 3.29
N PHE A 56 2.75 1.76 2.70
CA PHE A 56 2.74 1.99 1.26
C PHE A 56 4.15 1.80 0.71
N ASN A 57 4.30 0.94 -0.29
CA ASN A 57 5.59 0.60 -0.86
C ASN A 57 6.06 1.71 -1.80
N MET A 58 6.80 2.70 -1.28
CA MET A 58 7.42 3.74 -2.10
C MET A 58 8.61 3.19 -2.91
N ASP A 59 9.68 2.82 -2.21
CA ASP A 59 10.90 2.20 -2.74
C ASP A 59 11.50 1.15 -1.77
N PRO A 60 10.74 0.17 -1.26
CA PRO A 60 11.32 -0.93 -0.51
C PRO A 60 12.03 -1.91 -1.45
N ASP A 61 13.06 -2.61 -0.95
CA ASP A 61 13.57 -3.81 -1.61
C ASP A 61 12.52 -4.92 -1.56
N LEU A 62 11.87 -5.17 -2.70
CA LEU A 62 10.81 -6.16 -2.80
C LEU A 62 11.31 -7.61 -2.67
N ASN A 63 12.63 -7.86 -2.73
CA ASN A 63 13.16 -9.21 -2.53
C ASN A 63 12.87 -9.76 -1.13
N TYR A 64 12.73 -8.91 -0.13
CA TYR A 64 12.39 -9.35 1.22
C TYR A 64 11.03 -10.05 1.30
N PHE A 65 10.08 -9.68 0.43
CA PHE A 65 8.78 -10.34 0.37
C PHE A 65 8.85 -11.80 -0.09
N LYS A 66 9.95 -12.23 -0.73
CA LYS A 66 10.18 -13.63 -1.12
C LYS A 66 10.36 -14.57 0.07
N HIS A 67 10.60 -14.03 1.26
CA HIS A 67 10.82 -14.81 2.49
C HIS A 67 9.55 -15.00 3.33
N ILE A 68 8.41 -14.46 2.92
CA ILE A 68 7.13 -14.55 3.63
C ILE A 68 5.99 -14.86 2.67
N VAL A 69 4.83 -15.27 3.20
CA VAL A 69 3.56 -15.27 2.45
C VAL A 69 2.80 -13.99 2.83
N PRO A 70 2.89 -12.91 2.03
CA PRO A 70 2.38 -11.61 2.41
C PRO A 70 0.85 -11.61 2.56
N CYS A 71 0.36 -11.14 3.71
CA CYS A 71 -1.07 -11.11 4.05
C CYS A 71 -1.78 -12.48 3.92
N GLY A 72 -1.04 -13.59 3.93
CA GLY A 72 -1.60 -14.93 3.73
C GLY A 72 -2.06 -15.23 2.28
N ILE A 73 -1.70 -14.39 1.32
CA ILE A 73 -2.07 -14.52 -0.10
C ILE A 73 -0.83 -15.00 -0.86
N SER A 74 -0.85 -16.23 -1.38
CA SER A 74 0.31 -16.87 -2.01
C SER A 74 0.36 -16.73 -3.53
N ASP A 75 -0.75 -16.38 -4.17
CA ASP A 75 -0.91 -16.32 -5.63
C ASP A 75 -0.80 -14.88 -6.19
N LYS A 76 -0.51 -13.89 -5.34
CA LYS A 76 -0.38 -12.49 -5.76
C LYS A 76 0.97 -11.89 -5.38
N GLY A 77 1.48 -11.04 -6.28
CA GLY A 77 2.72 -10.32 -6.09
C GLY A 77 2.57 -9.06 -5.24
N VAL A 78 3.73 -8.49 -4.91
CA VAL A 78 3.86 -7.14 -4.35
C VAL A 78 4.58 -6.24 -5.35
N MET A 79 4.48 -4.94 -5.13
CA MET A 79 5.09 -3.93 -5.97
C MET A 79 5.38 -2.67 -5.18
N SER A 80 6.09 -1.73 -5.79
CA SER A 80 6.40 -0.41 -5.24
C SER A 80 6.07 0.68 -6.26
N LEU A 81 5.92 1.91 -5.78
CA LEU A 81 5.68 3.08 -6.62
C LEU A 81 6.84 3.31 -7.59
N LYS A 82 8.08 3.15 -7.12
CA LYS A 82 9.28 3.25 -7.96
C LYS A 82 9.28 2.29 -9.15
N ASN A 83 8.67 1.12 -9.01
CA ASN A 83 8.61 0.15 -10.11
C ASN A 83 7.57 0.51 -11.17
N GLU A 84 6.65 1.43 -10.87
CA GLU A 84 5.56 1.82 -11.78
C GLU A 84 5.70 3.23 -12.34
N THR A 85 6.66 4.01 -11.86
CA THR A 85 6.88 5.38 -12.30
C THR A 85 8.35 5.59 -12.60
N ASP A 86 8.63 6.39 -13.62
CA ASP A 86 9.98 6.90 -13.90
C ASP A 86 10.31 8.15 -13.06
N VAL A 87 9.51 8.44 -12.04
CA VAL A 87 9.65 9.62 -11.18
C VAL A 87 10.69 9.34 -10.12
N GLU A 88 11.65 10.25 -9.96
CA GLU A 88 12.58 10.21 -8.84
C GLU A 88 11.82 10.52 -7.55
N LEU A 89 11.74 9.52 -6.67
CA LEU A 89 11.00 9.63 -5.41
C LEU A 89 11.92 10.19 -4.33
N HIS A 90 11.79 11.48 -4.00
CA HIS A 90 12.41 12.04 -2.82
C HIS A 90 11.49 11.86 -1.60
N ALA A 91 12.03 11.32 -0.51
CA ALA A 91 11.25 11.11 0.72
C ALA A 91 10.65 12.41 1.28
N GLU A 92 11.32 13.54 1.02
CA GLU A 92 10.94 14.90 1.41
C GLU A 92 9.68 15.40 0.69
N ASP A 93 9.41 14.92 -0.54
CA ASP A 93 8.23 15.32 -1.31
C ASP A 93 6.96 14.60 -0.84
N VAL A 94 7.12 13.50 -0.12
CA VAL A 94 6.05 12.55 0.26
C VAL A 94 5.62 12.76 1.71
N ILE A 95 6.54 13.18 2.58
CA ILE A 95 6.26 13.49 3.98
C ILE A 95 6.22 15.02 4.12
N GLN A 96 5.02 15.59 4.02
CA GLN A 96 4.77 17.00 4.31
C GLN A 96 4.36 17.13 5.79
N GLU A 97 5.06 17.98 6.54
CA GLU A 97 4.70 18.35 7.93
C GLU A 97 3.41 19.18 7.99
#